data_AF-K2C9N7-F1
#
_entry.id   AF-K2C9N7-F1
#
_cell.length_a   1.000
_cell.length_b   1.000
_cell.length_c   1.000
_cell.angle_alpha   90.00
_cell.angle_beta   90.00
_cell.angle_gamma   90.00
#
_symmetry.space_group_name_H-M   'P 1'
#
loop_
_entity.id
_entity.type
_entity.pdbx_description
1 polymer ?
#
loop_
_entity_poly.entity_id
_entity_poly.type
_entity_poly.pdbx_seq_one_letter_code
_entity_poly.pdbx_strand_id
1 'polypeptide(L)'
;MASLYALFADQSNGEFFTILFLGLIFLAVVLYKNDIIEKRHLRPTGFDKALIYASGFIALFCGILLFGKLLFPDNVDSLLLLLGLREALKSATLSFQSVVLGILSLLM
;
A
#
# COMPACT_ATOMS: atom_id res chain seq x y z
N MET A 1 5.53 15.72 -17.80
CA MET A 1 4.31 16.07 -17.05
C MET A 1 3.07 15.36 -17.60
N ALA A 2 2.68 15.58 -18.86
CA ALA A 2 1.49 14.93 -19.45
C ALA A 2 1.53 13.38 -19.47
N SER A 3 2.71 12.78 -19.70
CA SER A 3 2.90 11.32 -19.66
C SER A 3 2.78 10.73 -18.25
N LEU A 4 3.27 11.45 -17.23
CA LEU A 4 3.12 11.08 -15.82
C LEU A 4 1.65 11.18 -15.38
N TYR A 5 0.95 12.24 -15.79
CA TYR A 5 -0.48 12.39 -15.54
C TYR A 5 -1.29 11.24 -16.16
N ALA A 6 -1.00 10.87 -17.42
CA ALA A 6 -1.67 9.75 -18.08
C ALA A 6 -1.42 8.40 -17.38
N LEU A 7 -0.22 8.19 -16.82
CA LEU A 7 0.14 6.96 -16.13
C LEU A 7 -0.61 6.80 -14.79
N PHE A 8 -0.79 7.89 -14.04
CA PHE A 8 -1.58 7.87 -12.81
C PHE A 8 -3.09 7.98 -13.03
N ALA A 9 -3.54 8.47 -14.18
CA ALA A 9 -4.95 8.50 -14.57
C ALA A 9 -5.49 7.11 -14.95
N ASP A 10 -4.62 6.20 -15.41
CA ASP A 10 -5.01 4.82 -15.65
C ASP A 10 -5.30 4.09 -14.32
N GLN A 11 -6.47 3.46 -14.23
CA GLN A 11 -6.98 2.88 -12.99
C GLN A 11 -6.17 1.65 -12.57
N SER A 12 -5.70 0.83 -13.52
CA SER A 12 -4.90 -0.36 -13.20
C SER A 12 -3.56 0.02 -12.57
N ASN A 13 -2.90 1.02 -13.16
CA ASN A 13 -1.66 1.60 -12.62
C ASN A 13 -1.90 2.30 -11.29
N GLY A 14 -2.99 3.07 -11.15
CA GLY A 14 -3.37 3.71 -9.89
C GLY A 14 -3.52 2.70 -8.74
N GLU A 15 -4.21 1.60 -8.98
CA GLU A 15 -4.38 0.53 -8.00
C GLU A 15 -3.04 -0.12 -7.65
N PHE A 16 -2.17 -0.36 -8.64
CA PHE A 16 -0.82 -0.89 -8.40
C PHE A 16 0.00 0.05 -7.49
N PHE A 17 0.05 1.35 -7.81
CA PHE A 17 0.78 2.33 -6.99
C PHE A 17 0.16 2.50 -5.60
N THR A 18 -1.16 2.37 -5.47
CA THR A 18 -1.84 2.44 -4.17
C THR A 18 -1.46 1.26 -3.28
N ILE A 19 -1.47 0.03 -3.82
CA ILE A 19 -1.05 -1.17 -3.07
C ILE A 19 0.45 -1.04 -2.69
N LEU A 20 1.28 -0.56 -3.61
CA LEU A 20 2.70 -0.31 -3.36
C LEU A 20 2.90 0.71 -2.24
N PHE A 21 2.21 1.84 -2.32
CA PHE A 21 2.29 2.90 -1.33
C PHE A 21 1.87 2.42 0.06
N LEU A 22 0.75 1.71 0.17
CA LEU A 22 0.29 1.11 1.42
C LEU A 22 1.33 0.12 1.96
N GLY A 23 1.81 -0.80 1.12
CA GLY A 23 2.83 -1.77 1.50
C GLY A 23 4.09 -1.12 2.06
N LEU A 24 4.57 -0.05 1.41
CA LEU A 24 5.74 0.71 1.84
C LEU A 24 5.51 1.46 3.16
N ILE A 25 4.33 2.06 3.37
CA ILE A 25 4.00 2.71 4.65
C ILE A 25 4.05 1.70 5.79
N PHE A 26 3.37 0.56 5.64
CA PHE A 26 3.33 -0.45 6.69
C PHE A 26 4.69 -1.10 6.92
N LEU A 27 5.48 -1.30 5.87
CA LEU A 27 6.88 -1.73 6.00
C LEU A 27 7.72 -0.69 6.76
N ALA A 28 7.57 0.59 6.44
CA ALA A 28 8.27 1.67 7.13
C ALA A 28 7.91 1.71 8.63
N VAL A 29 6.64 1.49 8.99
CA VAL A 29 6.21 1.39 10.39
C VAL A 29 6.92 0.25 11.12
N VAL A 30 7.00 -0.93 10.49
CA VAL A 30 7.70 -2.09 11.06
C VAL A 30 9.18 -1.79 11.28
N LEU A 31 9.86 -1.27 10.25
CA LEU A 31 11.29 -0.96 10.30
C LEU A 31 11.58 0.11 11.35
N TYR A 32 10.80 1.19 11.38
CA TYR A 32 10.95 2.28 12.34
C TYR A 32 10.75 1.82 13.78
N LYS A 33 9.71 1.01 14.04
CA LYS A 33 9.44 0.51 15.39
C LYS A 33 10.53 -0.47 15.85
N ASN A 34 10.94 -1.39 15.00
CA ASN A 34 12.05 -2.30 15.31
C ASN A 34 13.34 -1.53 15.61
N ASP A 35 13.68 -0.54 14.78
CA ASP A 35 14.88 0.29 14.95
C ASP A 35 14.88 1.07 16.27
N ILE A 36 13.74 1.65 16.67
CA ILE A 36 13.61 2.33 17.97
C ILE A 36 13.79 1.37 19.14
N ILE A 37 13.14 0.21 19.08
CA ILE A 37 13.18 -0.79 20.15
C ILE A 37 14.62 -1.25 20.36
N GLU A 38 15.33 -1.52 19.26
CA GLU A 38 16.72 -1.93 19.25
C GLU A 38 17.65 -0.83 19.79
N LYS A 39 17.61 0.38 19.20
CA LYS A 39 18.50 1.50 19.56
C LYS A 39 18.32 1.99 20.99
N ARG A 40 17.11 1.90 21.54
CA ARG A 40 16.80 2.34 22.90
C ARG A 40 16.81 1.21 23.92
N HIS A 41 17.17 -0.01 23.51
CA HIS A 41 17.14 -1.23 24.33
C HIS A 41 15.82 -1.39 25.09
N LEU A 42 14.71 -1.01 24.44
CA LEU A 42 13.39 -1.10 25.04
C LEU A 42 12.89 -2.54 24.98
N ARG A 43 12.10 -2.94 25.96
CA ARG A 43 11.35 -4.19 25.87
C ARG A 43 10.07 -3.92 25.07
N PRO A 44 9.83 -4.63 23.95
CA PRO A 44 8.62 -4.42 23.17
C PRO A 44 7.39 -4.74 24.01
N THR A 45 6.50 -3.76 24.14
CA THR A 45 5.23 -3.95 24.83
C THR A 45 4.31 -4.87 24.04
N GLY A 46 3.24 -5.40 24.66
CA GLY A 46 2.23 -6.18 23.94
C GLY A 46 1.61 -5.40 22.77
N PHE A 47 1.42 -4.09 22.95
CA PHE A 47 0.96 -3.19 21.90
C PHE A 47 1.97 -3.03 20.76
N ASP A 48 3.26 -2.84 21.07
CA ASP A 48 4.30 -2.74 20.03
C ASP A 48 4.38 -4.02 19.19
N LYS A 49 4.31 -5.19 19.82
CA LYS A 49 4.28 -6.47 19.11
C LYS A 49 3.07 -6.56 18.20
N ALA A 50 1.87 -6.27 18.70
CA ALA A 50 0.65 -6.29 17.90
C ALA A 50 0.75 -5.36 16.69
N LEU A 51 1.26 -4.14 16.89
CA LEU A 51 1.46 -3.16 15.82
C LEU A 51 2.46 -3.66 14.76
N ILE A 52 3.60 -4.21 15.18
CA ILE A 52 4.63 -4.74 14.28
C ILE A 52 4.10 -5.94 13.49
N TYR A 53 3.44 -6.89 14.14
CA TYR A 53 2.90 -8.07 13.46
C TYR A 53 1.76 -7.73 12.50
N ALA A 54 0.82 -6.88 12.92
CA ALA A 54 -0.28 -6.44 12.06
C ALA A 54 0.25 -5.67 10.85
N SER A 55 1.17 -4.72 11.07
CA SER A 55 1.78 -3.95 9.97
C SER A 55 2.61 -4.83 9.05
N GLY A 56 3.38 -5.77 9.59
CA GLY A 56 4.15 -6.74 8.81
C GLY A 56 3.26 -7.64 7.96
N PHE A 57 2.15 -8.12 8.52
CA PHE A 57 1.16 -8.90 7.77
C PHE A 57 0.54 -8.09 6.63
N ILE A 58 0.15 -6.84 6.89
CA ILE A 58 -0.41 -5.96 5.85
C ILE A 58 0.61 -5.68 4.76
N ALA A 59 1.87 -5.37 5.11
CA ALA A 59 2.93 -5.14 4.14
C ALA A 59 3.19 -6.37 3.27
N LEU A 60 3.22 -7.57 3.87
CA LEU A 60 3.39 -8.83 3.16
C LEU A 60 2.19 -9.13 2.25
N PHE A 61 0.97 -8.89 2.74
CA PHE A 61 -0.25 -9.05 1.96
C PHE A 61 -0.27 -8.11 0.76
N CYS A 62 0.08 -6.83 0.92
CA CYS A 62 0.28 -5.88 -0.18
C CYS A 62 1.34 -6.39 -1.18
N GLY A 63 2.46 -6.94 -0.69
CA GLY A 63 3.48 -7.55 -1.54
C GLY A 63 2.93 -8.70 -2.39
N ILE A 64 2.19 -9.63 -1.77
CA ILE A 64 1.54 -10.74 -2.47
C ILE A 64 0.55 -10.21 -3.52
N LEU A 65 -0.24 -9.19 -3.18
CA LEU A 65 -1.17 -8.59 -4.13
C LEU A 65 -0.46 -7.95 -5.33
N LEU A 66 0.68 -7.28 -5.12
CA LEU A 66 1.46 -6.70 -6.23
C LEU A 66 2.04 -7.78 -7.14
N PHE A 67 2.67 -8.80 -6.56
CA PHE A 67 3.19 -9.93 -7.33
C PHE A 67 2.07 -10.68 -8.06
N GLY A 68 0.95 -10.91 -7.38
CA GLY A 68 -0.23 -11.51 -7.96
C GLY A 68 -0.79 -10.67 -9.11
N LYS A 69 -0.84 -9.34 -8.97
CA LYS A 69 -1.36 -8.46 -10.02
C LYS A 69 -0.47 -8.42 -11.27
N LEU A 70 0.84 -8.58 -11.08
CA LEU A 70 1.81 -8.67 -12.19
C LEU A 70 1.74 -10.02 -12.92
N LEU A 71 1.51 -11.12 -12.22
CA LEU A 71 1.57 -12.47 -12.79
C LEU A 71 0.19 -13.04 -13.17
N PHE A 72 -0.84 -12.75 -12.37
CA PHE A 72 -2.19 -13.31 -12.45
C PHE A 72 -3.26 -12.28 -12.03
N PRO A 73 -3.47 -11.19 -12.79
CA PRO A 73 -4.35 -10.08 -12.42
C PRO A 73 -5.80 -10.52 -12.15
N ASP A 74 -6.37 -11.40 -12.97
CA ASP A 74 -7.75 -11.87 -12.83
C ASP A 74 -8.00 -12.64 -11.50
N ASN A 75 -6.98 -13.37 -11.05
CA ASN A 75 -7.04 -14.11 -9.79
C ASN A 75 -7.00 -13.16 -8.59
N VAL A 76 -6.22 -12.08 -8.68
CA VAL A 76 -6.15 -11.06 -7.63
C VAL A 76 -7.47 -10.30 -7.52
N ASP A 77 -8.09 -9.93 -8.64
CA ASP A 77 -9.40 -9.27 -8.62
C ASP A 77 -10.47 -10.17 -8.00
N SER A 78 -10.45 -11.46 -8.33
CA SER A 78 -11.35 -12.46 -7.72
C SER A 78 -11.11 -12.61 -6.21
N LEU A 79 -9.84 -12.62 -5.79
CA LEU A 79 -9.46 -12.73 -4.38
C LEU A 79 -9.86 -11.47 -3.59
N LEU A 80 -9.66 -10.29 -4.15
CA LEU A 80 -10.09 -9.02 -3.55
C LEU A 80 -11.61 -8.92 -3.44
N LEU A 81 -12.34 -9.47 -4.41
CA LEU A 81 -13.80 -9.54 -4.39
C LEU A 81 -14.29 -10.52 -3.30
N LEU A 82 -13.69 -11.71 -3.20
CA LEU A 82 -14.02 -12.70 -2.17
C LEU A 82 -13.74 -12.20 -0.76
N LEU A 83 -12.67 -11.43 -0.55
CA LEU A 83 -12.32 -10.84 0.73
C LEU A 83 -13.13 -9.57 1.05
N GLY A 84 -14.00 -9.11 0.15
CA GLY A 84 -14.75 -7.86 0.30
C GLY A 84 -13.87 -6.61 0.30
N LEU A 85 -12.61 -6.72 -0.14
CA LEU A 85 -11.61 -5.64 -0.12
C LEU A 85 -11.61 -4.81 -1.41
N ARG A 86 -12.29 -5.27 -2.45
CA ARG A 86 -12.30 -4.61 -3.77
C ARG A 86 -12.78 -3.16 -3.69
N GLU A 87 -13.90 -2.91 -3.03
CA GLU A 87 -14.45 -1.55 -2.89
C GLU A 87 -13.55 -0.65 -2.04
N ALA A 88 -12.98 -1.20 -0.97
CA ALA A 88 -12.03 -0.49 -0.11
C ALA A 88 -10.77 -0.10 -0.90
N LEU A 89 -10.22 -1.02 -1.71
CA LEU A 89 -9.06 -0.76 -2.55
C LEU A 89 -9.38 0.29 -3.63
N LYS A 90 -10.54 0.19 -4.26
CA LYS A 90 -10.98 1.15 -5.29
C LYS A 90 -11.14 2.55 -4.68
N SER A 91 -11.77 2.67 -3.52
CA SER A 91 -11.88 3.94 -2.80
C SER A 91 -10.50 4.50 -2.43
N ALA A 92 -9.62 3.67 -1.87
CA ALA A 92 -8.26 4.08 -1.53
C ALA A 92 -7.47 4.55 -2.77
N THR A 93 -7.65 3.85 -3.89
CA THR A 93 -7.02 4.19 -5.16
C THR A 93 -7.51 5.52 -5.69
N LEU A 94 -8.82 5.77 -5.67
CA LEU A 94 -9.38 7.04 -6.10
C LEU A 94 -8.86 8.19 -5.24
N SER A 95 -8.79 8.01 -3.92
CA SER A 95 -8.20 9.01 -3.02
C SER A 95 -6.72 9.25 -3.34
N PHE A 96 -5.94 8.19 -3.53
CA PHE A 96 -4.52 8.29 -3.87
C PHE A 96 -4.31 9.00 -5.22
N GLN A 97 -5.02 8.57 -6.27
CA GLN A 97 -4.97 9.20 -7.58
C GLN A 97 -5.39 10.67 -7.52
N SER A 98 -6.44 11.01 -6.76
CA SER A 98 -6.88 12.41 -6.62
C SER A 98 -5.80 13.28 -5.99
N VAL A 99 -5.11 12.78 -4.96
CA VAL A 99 -4.00 13.51 -4.32
C VAL A 99 -2.82 13.65 -5.27
N VAL A 100 -2.39 12.57 -5.92
CA VAL A 100 -1.23 12.58 -6.82
C VAL A 100 -1.49 13.46 -8.04
N LEU A 101 -2.64 13.31 -8.69
CA LEU A 101 -3.01 14.11 -9.85
C LEU A 101 -3.22 15.59 -9.49
N GLY A 102 -3.77 15.87 -8.30
CA GLY A 102 -3.88 17.24 -7.77
C GLY A 102 -2.52 17.89 -7.60
N ILE A 103 -1.56 17.20 -6.99
CA ILE A 103 -0.18 17.70 -6.86
C ILE A 103 0.47 17.90 -8.24
N LEU A 104 0.31 16.93 -9.15
CA LEU A 104 0.87 17.04 -10.50
C LEU A 104 0.26 18.22 -11.28
N SER A 105 -1.03 18.52 -11.10
CA SER A 105 -1.68 19.68 -11.73
C SER A 105 -1.19 21.02 -11.19
N LEU A 106 -0.75 21.09 -9.94
CA LEU A 106 -0.17 22.31 -9.34
C LEU A 106 1.27 22.56 -9.79
N LEU A 107 1.97 21.52 -10.22
CA LEU A 107 3.35 21.59 -10.69
C LEU A 107 3.47 21.80 -12.22
N MET A 108 2.36 21.64 -12.95
CA MET A 108 2.25 21.93 -14.40
C MET A 108 2.00 23.41 -14.65
#